data_AF-A0A9E2VQA0-F1
#
_entry.id   AF-A0A9E2VQA0-F1
#
_cell.length_a   1.000
_cell.length_b   1.000
_cell.length_c   1.000
_cell.angle_alpha   90.00
_cell.angle_beta   90.00
_cell.angle_gamma   90.00
#
_symmetry.space_group_name_H-M   'P 1'
#
loop_
_entity.id
_entity.type
_entity.pdbx_description
1 polymer ?
#
loop_
_entity_poly.entity_id
_entity_poly.type
_entity_poly.pdbx_seq_one_letter_code
_entity_poly.pdbx_strand_id
1 'polypeptide(L)' 'MKEALKQMPVMAFTIPEGVTFVKVDSATGLLEGEQEGQASTVELFTKGSEPTQAAQRRLDPIDFYKLDQIPEGSL' A
#
# COMPACT_ATOMS: atom_id res chain seq x y z
N MET A 1 -16.50 26.81 -8.91
CA MET A 1 -15.20 26.69 -8.22
C MET A 1 -14.01 27.24 -9.01
N LYS A 2 -13.90 27.06 -10.34
CA LYS A 2 -12.72 27.49 -11.14
C LYS A 2 -12.42 29.00 -11.08
N GLU A 3 -13.43 29.86 -11.19
CA GLU A 3 -13.23 31.33 -11.16
C GLU A 3 -13.09 31.89 -9.72
N ALA A 4 -13.82 31.32 -8.76
CA ALA A 4 -13.83 31.79 -7.37
C ALA A 4 -12.50 31.55 -6.62
N LEU A 5 -11.77 30.48 -6.99
CA LEU A 5 -10.50 30.12 -6.33
C LEU A 5 -9.29 30.89 -6.89
N LYS A 6 -9.42 31.61 -8.03
CA LYS A 6 -8.30 32.35 -8.65
C LYS A 6 -7.67 33.39 -7.73
N GLN A 7 -8.47 33.96 -6.83
CA GLN A 7 -8.04 35.00 -5.90
C GLN A 7 -7.64 34.43 -4.53
N MET A 8 -7.85 33.12 -4.31
CA MET A 8 -7.53 32.50 -3.03
C MET A 8 -6.08 32.02 -3.04
N PRO A 9 -5.31 32.28 -1.96
CA PRO A 9 -3.97 31.74 -1.85
C PRO A 9 -4.02 30.21 -1.76
N VAL A 10 -3.07 29.55 -2.41
CA VAL A 10 -2.86 28.11 -2.22
C VAL A 10 -2.30 27.90 -0.82
N MET A 11 -3.07 27.23 0.04
CA MET A 11 -2.62 26.86 1.38
C MET A 11 -1.94 25.49 1.33
N ALA A 12 -0.79 25.37 1.98
CA ALA A 12 -0.15 24.07 2.19
C ALA A 12 -1.00 23.23 3.14
N PHE A 13 -1.14 21.93 2.84
CA PHE A 13 -1.80 20.99 3.73
C PHE A 13 -0.85 20.59 4.86
N THR A 14 -1.21 20.91 6.11
CA THR A 14 -0.46 20.45 7.29
C THR A 14 -0.97 19.08 7.71
N ILE A 15 -0.05 18.12 7.86
CA ILE A 15 -0.40 16.77 8.34
C ILE A 15 -0.89 16.88 9.79
N PRO A 16 -2.14 16.51 10.09
CA PRO A 16 -2.65 16.55 11.47
C PRO A 16 -1.92 15.57 12.37
N GLU A 17 -1.86 15.88 13.67
CA GLU A 17 -1.41 14.91 14.67
C GLU A 17 -2.36 13.69 14.71
N GLY A 18 -1.79 12.52 14.98
CA GLY A 18 -2.55 11.27 15.06
C GLY A 18 -2.93 10.67 13.70
N VAL A 19 -2.30 11.10 12.61
CA VAL A 19 -2.41 10.46 11.29
C VAL A 19 -1.18 9.59 11.03
N THR A 20 -1.39 8.43 10.41
CA THR A 20 -0.35 7.51 9.96
C THR A 20 -0.46 7.25 8.47
N PHE A 21 0.67 6.98 7.83
CA PHE A 21 0.77 6.64 6.41
C PHE A 21 0.92 5.13 6.29
N VAL A 22 0.00 4.51 5.57
CA VAL A 22 -0.04 3.05 5.43
C VAL A 22 -0.06 2.71 3.97
N LYS A 23 0.79 1.74 3.60
CA LYS A 23 0.84 1.22 2.24
C LYS A 23 -0.20 0.11 2.09
N VAL A 24 -1.16 0.34 1.22
CA VAL A 24 -2.31 -0.54 1.02
C VAL A 24 -2.36 -1.02 -0.42
N ASP A 25 -2.94 -2.21 -0.61
CA ASP A 25 -3.30 -2.70 -1.93
C ASP A 25 -4.44 -1.85 -2.51
N SER A 26 -4.25 -1.33 -3.73
CA SER A 26 -5.17 -0.35 -4.32
C SER A 26 -6.54 -0.93 -4.68
N ALA A 27 -6.67 -2.27 -4.75
CA ALA A 27 -7.92 -2.93 -5.10
C ALA A 27 -8.74 -3.30 -3.86
N THR A 28 -8.10 -3.56 -2.73
CA THR A 28 -8.73 -4.11 -1.52
C THR A 28 -8.71 -3.17 -0.32
N GLY A 29 -7.82 -2.17 -0.30
CA GLY A 29 -7.61 -1.30 0.86
C GLY A 29 -6.99 -2.01 2.08
N LEU A 30 -6.57 -3.27 1.93
CA LEU A 30 -5.82 -4.02 2.94
C LEU A 30 -4.35 -3.65 2.90
N LEU A 31 -3.59 -3.99 3.95
CA LEU A 31 -2.14 -3.79 3.93
C LEU A 31 -1.53 -4.47 2.70
N GLU A 32 -0.50 -3.85 2.14
CA GLU A 32 0.25 -4.44 1.03
C GLU A 32 0.69 -5.88 1.38
N GLY A 33 0.35 -6.83 0.51
CA GLY A 33 0.74 -8.23 0.66
C GLY A 33 2.19 -8.47 0.20
N GLU A 34 2.69 -9.69 0.44
CA GLU A 34 4.05 -10.10 0.05
C GLU A 34 4.24 -10.32 -1.46
N GLN A 35 3.23 -9.99 -2.27
CA GLN A 35 3.27 -10.24 -3.71
C GLN A 35 4.02 -9.12 -4.44
N GLU A 36 5.19 -9.46 -4.94
CA GLU A 36 6.02 -8.57 -5.73
C GLU A 36 5.30 -8.13 -7.02
N GLY A 37 5.21 -6.81 -7.25
CA GLY A 37 4.51 -6.23 -8.39
C GLY A 37 3.02 -5.95 -8.19
N GLN A 38 2.47 -6.19 -7.00
CA GLN A 38 1.10 -5.79 -6.67
C GLN A 38 0.98 -4.26 -6.57
N ALA A 39 -0.08 -3.70 -7.17
CA ALA A 39 -0.28 -2.26 -7.24
C ALA A 39 -0.68 -1.69 -5.87
N SER A 40 0.26 -1.04 -5.20
CA SER A 40 0.05 -0.44 -3.90
C SER A 40 0.03 1.09 -3.95
N THR A 41 -0.75 1.68 -3.05
CA THR A 41 -0.86 3.12 -2.85
C THR A 41 -0.61 3.47 -1.38
N VAL A 42 -0.19 4.71 -1.12
CA VAL A 42 -0.04 5.21 0.25
C VAL A 42 -1.30 5.97 0.62
N GLU A 43 -1.96 5.52 1.68
CA GLU A 43 -3.16 6.15 2.22
C GLU A 43 -2.93 6.63 3.66
N LEU A 44 -3.73 7.62 4.06
CA LEU A 44 -3.65 8.24 5.39
C LEU A 44 -4.79 7.70 6.27
N PHE A 45 -4.43 7.22 7.45
CA PHE A 45 -5.38 6.71 8.45
C PHE A 45 -5.23 7.47 9.75
N THR A 46 -6.31 7.63 10.50
CA THR A 46 -6.18 8.01 11.91
C THR A 46 -5.54 6.86 12.68
N LYS A 47 -4.64 7.17 13.62
CA LYS A 47 -3.93 6.15 14.39
C LYS A 47 -4.90 5.22 15.10
N GLY A 48 -4.77 3.92 14.85
CA GLY A 48 -5.64 2.87 15.35
C GLY A 48 -6.83 2.53 14.44
N SER A 49 -7.01 3.25 13.32
CA SER A 49 -8.00 2.91 12.28
C SER A 49 -7.37 2.29 11.05
N GLU A 50 -6.05 2.09 11.03
CA GLU A 50 -5.37 1.41 9.94
C GLU A 50 -5.84 -0.04 9.76
N PRO A 51 -5.88 -0.55 8.51
CA PRO A 51 -6.11 -1.96 8.27
C PRO A 51 -5.02 -2.79 8.96
N THR A 52 -5.42 -3.86 9.62
CA THR A 52 -4.52 -4.78 10.33
C THR A 52 -4.27 -6.08 9.56
N GLN A 53 -5.07 -6.33 8.52
CA GLN A 53 -4.96 -7.49 7.65
C GLN A 53 -4.20 -7.14 6.38
N ALA A 54 -3.32 -8.04 5.97
CA ALA A 54 -2.63 -7.95 4.69
C ALA A 54 -3.44 -8.60 3.57
N ALA A 55 -3.31 -8.05 2.36
CA ALA A 55 -3.83 -8.67 1.16
C ALA A 55 -3.21 -10.07 0.99
N GLN A 56 -4.05 -11.06 0.73
CA GLN A 56 -3.57 -12.41 0.48
C GLN A 56 -2.76 -12.44 -0.80
N ARG A 57 -1.57 -13.05 -0.73
CA ARG A 57 -0.77 -13.32 -1.92
C ARG A 57 -1.55 -14.21 -2.88
N ARG A 58 -1.71 -13.77 -4.13
CA ARG A 58 -2.26 -14.62 -5.17
C ARG A 58 -1.19 -15.63 -5.58
N LEU A 59 -1.48 -16.91 -5.39
CA LEU A 59 -0.61 -18.00 -5.85
C LEU A 59 -0.68 -18.07 -7.37
N ASP A 60 0.44 -17.78 -8.03
CA ASP A 60 0.59 -18.01 -9.48
C ASP A 60 1.11 -19.44 -9.70
N PRO A 61 0.56 -20.23 -10.64
CA PRO A 61 1.11 -21.54 -10.99
C PRO A 61 2.62 -21.54 -11.27
N ILE A 62 3.18 -20.43 -11.75
CA ILE A 62 4.62 -20.27 -12.02
C ILE A 62 5.45 -20.26 -10.72
N ASP A 63 4.86 -19.90 -9.58
CA ASP A 63 5.56 -19.89 -8.29
C ASP A 63 6.06 -21.29 -7.88
N PHE A 64 5.45 -22.37 -8.37
CA PHE A 64 5.93 -23.74 -8.17
C PHE A 64 7.37 -23.92 -8.65
N TYR A 65 7.71 -23.38 -9.83
CA TYR A 65 9.05 -23.50 -10.42
C TYR A 65 10.12 -22.64 -9.73
N LYS A 66 9.73 -21.74 -8.82
CA LYS A 66 10.69 -20.96 -8.00
C LYS A 66 11.22 -21.79 -6.83
N LEU A 67 10.48 -22.81 -6.38
CA LEU A 67 10.89 -23.69 -5.28
C LEU A 67 12.03 -24.63 -5.69
N ASP A 68 12.04 -25.08 -6.94
CA ASP A 68 13.10 -25.94 -7.50
C ASP A 68 14.42 -25.21 -7.77
N GLN A 69 14.46 -23.88 -7.61
CA GLN A 69 15.65 -23.05 -7.79
C GLN A 69 16.46 -22.84 -6.50
N ILE A 70 16.05 -23.46 -5.38
CA ILE A 70 16.84 -23.44 -4.14
C ILE A 70 18.10 -24.28 -4.40
N PRO A 71 19.32 -23.70 -4.35
CA PRO A 71 20.53 -24.48 -4.55
C PRO A 71 20.63 -25.55 -3.46
N GLU A 72 20.82 -26.81 -3.86
CA GLU A 72 21.16 -27.90 -2.95
C GLU A 72 22.51 -27.61 -2.28
N GLY A 73 22.51 -26.88 -1.16
CA GLY A 73 23.76 -26.55 -0.47
C GLY A 73 23.72 -25.48 0.62
N SER A 74 22.55 -25.04 1.09
CA SER A 74 22.44 -24.07 2.21
C SER A 74 21.84 -24.71 3.47
N LEU A 75 22.42 -25.82 3.93
CA LEU A 75 22.22 -26.37 5.28
C LEU A 75 23.53 -26.29 6.06
#